data_AF-A0A3M9Z7W6-F1
#
_entry.id   AF-A0A3M9Z7W6-F1
#
_cell.length_a   1.000
_cell.length_b   1.000
_cell.length_c   1.000
_cell.angle_alpha   90.00
_cell.angle_beta   90.00
_cell.angle_gamma   90.00
#
_symmetry.space_group_name_H-M   'P 1'
#
loop_
_entity.id
_entity.type
_entity.pdbx_description
1 polymer ?
#
loop_
_entity_poly.entity_id
_entity_poly.type
_entity_poly.pdbx_seq_one_letter_code
_entity_poly.pdbx_strand_id
1 'polypeptide(L)'
;MEFWQPDMTMALTAPWPIGPKSNLGCGVPRPLASCRQQALPGGRWLPSCSSKQPSFGLRLPPRLASRTYADQLNQVKRLGQIDSTSRTAKQTQIARFWLGNPGTSTFPGLWNEIAAQTAEQTRTTLLNNARLFAQLNLALVDASIAAWDTKYTYRSWRPVTAIRLAGSDGNAATRAVPDWQSFLETPAHPDYVSAHSTFAGAAATVLTRTFGSYRFTATSFDLPGIRRSFQSFGEAATEAGMSRIYGGIHTMSANRAGVRLGRQVANYVLQVRE
;
A
#
# COMPACT_ATOMS: atom_id res chain seq x y z
N MET A 1 33.94 -4.33 32.53
CA MET A 1 33.71 -4.86 31.17
C MET A 1 32.55 -4.08 30.59
N GLU A 2 32.87 -3.22 29.63
CA GLU A 2 32.01 -2.18 29.07
C GLU A 2 30.83 -2.72 28.27
N PHE A 3 29.76 -1.91 28.31
CA PHE A 3 28.53 -2.01 27.54
C PHE A 3 28.75 -1.66 26.07
N TRP A 4 28.02 -2.31 25.17
CA TRP A 4 27.76 -1.79 23.82
C TRP A 4 26.25 -1.69 23.60
N GLN A 5 25.71 -0.49 23.80
CA GLN A 5 24.43 -0.05 23.25
C GLN A 5 24.72 0.57 21.88
N PRO A 6 24.03 0.19 20.79
CA PRO A 6 24.07 0.98 19.57
C PRO A 6 23.22 2.23 19.76
N ASP A 7 23.90 3.37 19.75
CA ASP A 7 23.36 4.72 19.72
C ASP A 7 22.43 4.92 18.51
N MET A 8 21.14 5.16 18.78
CA MET A 8 20.13 5.57 17.80
C MET A 8 19.92 7.09 17.81
N THR A 9 21.00 7.87 17.81
CA THR A 9 20.93 9.30 17.50
C THR A 9 21.90 9.68 16.39
N MET A 10 21.39 9.73 15.14
CA MET A 10 21.67 10.75 14.11
C MET A 10 21.36 10.22 12.70
N ALA A 11 20.18 10.58 12.18
CA ALA A 11 19.95 10.93 10.76
C ALA A 11 18.51 11.43 10.56
N LEU A 12 18.04 12.32 11.44
CA LEU A 12 16.84 13.10 11.22
C LEU A 12 17.28 14.56 11.00
N THR A 13 17.58 14.90 9.75
CA THR A 13 17.60 16.25 9.14
C THR A 13 18.48 16.23 7.90
N ALA A 14 17.93 15.78 6.77
CA ALA A 14 18.47 16.16 5.48
C ALA A 14 17.29 16.44 4.54
N PRO A 15 16.98 17.72 4.23
CA PRO A 15 16.05 18.03 3.16
C PRO A 15 16.62 17.48 1.84
N TRP A 16 15.76 16.87 1.03
CA TRP A 16 16.10 16.50 -0.34
C TRP A 16 16.70 17.72 -1.05
N PRO A 17 17.90 17.64 -1.66
CA PRO A 17 18.47 18.77 -2.37
C PRO A 17 17.57 19.10 -3.56
N ILE A 18 16.89 20.24 -3.48
CA ILE A 18 16.17 20.85 -4.60
C ILE A 18 17.24 21.48 -5.49
N GLY A 19 17.72 20.73 -6.47
CA GLY A 19 18.54 21.29 -7.54
C GLY A 19 17.72 22.26 -8.39
N PRO A 20 18.26 23.43 -8.78
CA PRO A 20 17.53 24.38 -9.58
C PRO A 20 17.40 23.83 -11.01
N LYS A 21 16.17 23.79 -11.52
CA LYS A 21 15.81 23.42 -12.91
C LYS A 21 16.13 21.95 -13.27
N SER A 22 15.30 21.02 -12.79
CA SER A 22 15.12 19.73 -13.46
C SER A 22 13.63 19.49 -13.69
N ASN A 23 13.30 19.03 -14.90
CA ASN A 23 11.97 19.02 -15.47
C ASN A 23 10.87 18.51 -14.52
N LEU A 24 9.90 19.40 -14.29
CA LEU A 24 8.65 19.14 -13.60
C LEU A 24 7.88 18.02 -14.35
N GLY A 25 7.65 16.89 -13.69
CA GLY A 25 6.59 15.94 -14.02
C GLY A 25 6.71 15.13 -15.33
N CYS A 26 7.03 13.84 -15.15
CA CYS A 26 6.85 12.69 -16.07
C CYS A 26 7.80 12.54 -17.29
N GLY A 27 8.58 11.44 -17.27
CA GLY A 27 8.86 10.64 -18.47
C GLY A 27 10.25 10.77 -19.10
N VAL A 28 11.25 10.05 -18.56
CA VAL A 28 12.24 9.36 -19.40
C VAL A 28 12.60 8.04 -18.70
N PRO A 29 12.35 6.86 -19.29
CA PRO A 29 12.96 5.63 -18.81
C PRO A 29 14.47 5.73 -19.10
N ARG A 30 15.31 5.75 -18.06
CA ARG A 30 16.73 5.45 -18.23
C ARG A 30 16.99 4.00 -17.82
N PRO A 31 17.87 3.27 -18.53
CA PRO A 31 18.22 1.90 -18.20
C PRO A 31 18.72 1.80 -16.77
N LEU A 32 18.42 0.67 -16.12
CA LEU A 32 18.87 0.32 -14.79
C LEU A 32 20.41 0.39 -14.69
N ALA A 33 20.93 1.50 -14.22
CA ALA A 33 22.28 1.59 -13.71
C ALA A 33 22.27 2.45 -12.43
N SER A 34 22.53 1.77 -11.32
CA SER A 34 22.96 2.31 -10.03
C SER A 34 22.08 3.39 -9.36
N CYS A 35 21.05 2.95 -8.64
CA CYS A 35 20.70 3.60 -7.37
C CYS A 35 20.72 2.53 -6.27
N ARG A 36 21.63 2.72 -5.30
CA ARG A 36 21.71 1.91 -4.07
C ARG A 36 20.33 1.87 -3.43
N GLN A 37 19.78 0.66 -3.36
CA GLN A 37 18.54 0.35 -2.69
C GLN A 37 18.69 0.70 -1.20
N GLN A 38 17.73 1.43 -0.63
CA GLN A 38 17.33 1.10 0.75
C GLN A 38 16.50 -0.19 0.65
N ALA A 39 17.21 -1.28 0.38
CA ALA A 39 16.71 -2.61 0.60
C ALA A 39 16.68 -2.82 2.11
N LEU A 40 15.68 -3.53 2.60
CA LEU A 40 15.84 -4.33 3.80
C LEU A 40 17.18 -5.09 3.67
N PRO A 41 18.02 -5.22 4.72
CA PRO A 41 19.32 -5.84 4.57
C PRO A 41 19.14 -7.28 4.09
N GLY A 42 19.50 -7.56 2.83
CA GLY A 42 19.44 -8.90 2.25
C GLY A 42 18.72 -8.99 0.92
N GLY A 43 19.52 -9.13 -0.14
CA GLY A 43 19.16 -9.90 -1.32
C GLY A 43 18.39 -9.18 -2.43
N ARG A 44 18.85 -9.38 -3.65
CA ARG A 44 18.07 -9.16 -4.86
C ARG A 44 16.99 -10.25 -4.90
N TRP A 45 15.80 -9.97 -4.36
CA TRP A 45 14.68 -10.92 -4.38
C TRP A 45 14.25 -11.16 -5.84
N LEU A 46 14.62 -12.31 -6.38
CA LEU A 46 14.07 -12.81 -7.63
C LEU A 46 12.61 -13.20 -7.37
N PRO A 47 11.66 -12.87 -8.25
CA PRO A 47 10.30 -13.41 -8.18
C PRO A 47 10.37 -14.95 -8.11
N SER A 48 9.52 -15.56 -7.30
CA SER A 48 9.49 -17.03 -7.16
C SER A 48 9.16 -17.74 -8.49
N CYS A 49 8.52 -17.02 -9.41
CA CYS A 49 8.03 -17.54 -10.67
C CYS A 49 8.47 -16.60 -11.81
N SER A 50 9.47 -17.03 -12.59
CA SER A 50 9.99 -16.43 -13.85
C SER A 50 11.13 -15.40 -13.76
N SER A 51 12.13 -15.58 -14.63
CA SER A 51 13.25 -14.66 -14.91
C SER A 51 12.85 -13.40 -15.68
N LYS A 52 11.59 -13.28 -16.10
CA LYS A 52 10.97 -12.07 -16.66
C LYS A 52 9.69 -11.76 -15.88
N GLN A 53 9.64 -10.61 -15.20
CA GLN A 53 8.40 -10.14 -14.59
C GLN A 53 7.36 -9.88 -15.68
N PRO A 54 6.16 -10.48 -15.59
CA PRO A 54 5.08 -10.13 -16.51
C PRO A 54 4.70 -8.66 -16.32
N SER A 55 4.49 -7.94 -17.42
CA SER A 55 3.91 -6.59 -17.36
C SER A 55 2.45 -6.70 -16.96
N PHE A 56 2.11 -6.27 -15.76
CA PHE A 56 0.73 -6.29 -15.25
C PHE A 56 -0.17 -5.20 -15.86
N GLY A 57 0.32 -4.44 -16.86
CA GLY A 57 -0.52 -3.51 -17.64
C GLY A 57 -1.22 -2.45 -16.80
N LEU A 58 -0.54 -1.91 -15.79
CA LEU A 58 -1.11 -0.89 -14.92
C LEU A 58 -1.39 0.39 -15.70
N ARG A 59 -2.52 1.05 -15.38
CA ARG A 59 -2.74 2.43 -15.83
C ARG A 59 -1.61 3.31 -15.30
N LEU A 60 -1.20 4.31 -16.07
CA LEU A 60 -0.21 5.27 -15.61
C LEU A 60 -0.78 6.11 -14.45
N PRO A 61 0.06 6.63 -13.53
CA PRO A 61 -0.35 7.67 -12.60
C PRO A 61 -1.01 8.85 -13.34
N PRO A 62 -2.03 9.50 -12.78
CA PRO A 62 -2.59 10.72 -13.37
C PRO A 62 -1.51 11.78 -13.56
N ARG A 63 -1.54 12.47 -14.71
CA ARG A 63 -0.69 13.64 -14.94
C ARG A 63 -1.04 14.75 -13.96
N LEU A 64 -0.05 15.53 -13.50
CA LEU A 64 -0.27 16.62 -12.54
C LEU A 64 -1.32 17.64 -13.03
N ALA A 65 -1.27 18.06 -14.29
CA ALA A 65 -2.23 19.00 -14.87
C ALA A 65 -3.65 18.42 -15.08
N SER A 66 -3.88 17.13 -14.79
CA SER A 66 -5.18 16.50 -15.04
C SER A 66 -6.20 16.83 -13.95
N ARG A 67 -7.48 16.91 -14.35
CA ARG A 67 -8.59 17.04 -13.39
C ARG A 67 -8.66 15.86 -12.41
N THR A 68 -8.34 14.65 -12.88
CA THR A 68 -8.28 13.45 -12.04
C THR A 68 -7.26 13.57 -10.91
N TYR A 69 -6.08 14.15 -11.18
CA TYR A 69 -5.10 14.43 -10.13
C TYR A 69 -5.68 15.41 -9.10
N ALA A 70 -6.23 16.54 -9.56
CA ALA A 70 -6.78 17.56 -8.67
C ALA A 70 -7.92 17.03 -7.79
N ASP A 71 -8.88 16.29 -8.36
CA ASP A 71 -10.01 15.75 -7.60
C ASP A 71 -9.55 14.77 -6.51
N GLN A 72 -8.57 13.92 -6.82
CA GLN A 72 -8.02 12.95 -5.87
C GLN A 72 -7.20 13.64 -4.78
N LEU A 73 -6.37 14.63 -5.15
CA LEU A 73 -5.60 15.40 -4.19
C LEU A 73 -6.52 16.18 -3.24
N ASN A 74 -7.58 16.80 -3.77
CA ASN A 74 -8.57 17.52 -2.97
C ASN A 74 -9.41 16.58 -2.08
N GLN A 75 -9.66 15.33 -2.51
CA GLN A 75 -10.27 14.31 -1.66
C GLN A 75 -9.37 13.95 -0.47
N VAL A 76 -8.08 13.68 -0.73
CA VAL A 76 -7.10 13.35 0.32
C VAL A 76 -6.88 14.53 1.24
N LYS A 77 -6.78 15.75 0.70
CA LYS A 77 -6.68 16.98 1.49
C LYS A 77 -7.82 17.12 2.49
N ARG A 78 -9.06 16.92 2.02
CA ARG A 78 -10.28 17.05 2.84
C ARG A 78 -10.41 15.94 3.89
N LEU A 79 -10.19 14.68 3.52
CA LEU A 79 -10.47 13.54 4.39
C LEU A 79 -9.26 13.05 5.17
N GLY A 80 -8.05 13.39 4.72
CA GLY A 80 -6.78 12.82 5.20
C GLY A 80 -6.03 13.72 6.15
N GLN A 81 -6.50 14.96 6.38
CA GLN A 81 -5.86 15.90 7.30
C GLN A 81 -5.91 15.38 8.75
N ILE A 82 -4.88 15.65 9.55
CA ILE A 82 -4.79 15.19 10.94
C ILE A 82 -6.02 15.57 11.78
N ASP A 83 -6.50 16.80 11.62
CA ASP A 83 -7.62 17.44 12.31
C ASP A 83 -8.85 17.64 11.39
N SER A 84 -8.98 16.81 10.34
CA SER A 84 -10.07 16.94 9.37
C SER A 84 -11.46 16.94 10.02
N THR A 85 -12.25 18.00 9.76
CA THR A 85 -13.66 18.12 10.16
C THR A 85 -14.63 17.35 9.24
N SER A 86 -14.19 16.92 8.06
CA SER A 86 -15.01 16.16 7.10
C SER A 86 -14.94 14.65 7.28
N ARG A 87 -13.86 14.13 7.86
CA ARG A 87 -13.64 12.70 8.12
C ARG A 87 -14.51 12.25 9.29
N THR A 88 -15.37 11.26 9.07
CA THR A 88 -16.24 10.74 10.12
C THR A 88 -15.47 9.89 11.13
N ALA A 89 -16.02 9.70 12.34
CA ALA A 89 -15.44 8.81 13.34
C ALA A 89 -15.21 7.38 12.80
N LYS A 90 -16.15 6.86 11.99
CA LYS A 90 -16.00 5.56 11.31
C LYS A 90 -14.80 5.55 10.36
N GLN A 91 -14.59 6.60 9.58
CA GLN A 91 -13.45 6.70 8.67
C GLN A 91 -12.10 6.80 9.40
N THR A 92 -12.07 7.54 10.52
CA THR A 92 -10.92 7.58 11.44
C THR A 92 -10.60 6.19 11.99
N GLN A 93 -11.63 5.44 12.42
CA GLN A 93 -11.47 4.08 12.90
C GLN A 93 -10.95 3.14 11.79
N ILE A 94 -11.47 3.26 10.57
CA ILE A 94 -11.00 2.48 9.41
C ILE A 94 -9.51 2.76 9.12
N ALA A 95 -9.08 4.02 9.17
CA ALA A 95 -7.67 4.38 8.95
C ALA A 95 -6.74 3.70 9.95
N ARG A 96 -7.14 3.62 11.23
CA ARG A 96 -6.36 2.97 12.30
C ARG A 96 -6.44 1.44 12.23
N PHE A 97 -7.61 0.89 11.91
CA PHE A 97 -7.83 -0.56 11.85
C PHE A 97 -6.93 -1.26 10.81
N TRP A 98 -6.68 -0.63 9.68
CA TRP A 98 -5.88 -1.19 8.58
C TRP A 98 -4.44 -0.65 8.57
N LEU A 99 -3.91 -0.23 9.71
CA LEU A 99 -2.61 0.42 9.80
C LEU A 99 -1.46 -0.58 9.60
N GLY A 100 -1.37 -1.59 10.46
CA GLY A 100 -0.34 -2.64 10.44
C GLY A 100 1.03 -2.12 10.86
N ASN A 101 1.15 -1.51 12.04
CA ASN A 101 2.41 -0.91 12.51
C ASN A 101 3.51 -1.95 12.80
N PRO A 102 4.78 -1.51 12.88
CA PRO A 102 5.84 -2.29 13.51
C PRO A 102 5.42 -2.76 14.92
N GLY A 103 5.80 -3.98 15.31
CA GLY A 103 5.36 -4.60 16.57
C GLY A 103 4.02 -5.33 16.50
N THR A 104 3.35 -5.31 15.34
CA THR A 104 2.18 -6.16 15.03
C THR A 104 2.58 -7.25 14.03
N SER A 105 1.63 -8.07 13.58
CA SER A 105 1.83 -8.96 12.42
C SER A 105 2.06 -8.19 11.11
N THR A 106 2.00 -6.85 11.13
CA THR A 106 2.05 -5.92 10.01
C THR A 106 0.88 -6.14 9.05
N PHE A 107 0.74 -5.26 8.05
CA PHE A 107 -0.41 -5.33 7.15
C PHE A 107 -0.55 -6.66 6.37
N PRO A 108 0.52 -7.27 5.82
CA PRO A 108 0.42 -8.61 5.23
C PRO A 108 0.08 -9.71 6.23
N GLY A 109 0.56 -9.63 7.49
CA GLY A 109 0.25 -10.61 8.52
C GLY A 109 -1.21 -10.56 8.98
N LEU A 110 -1.83 -9.39 9.00
CA LEU A 110 -3.29 -9.26 9.22
C LEU A 110 -4.10 -10.12 8.24
N TRP A 111 -3.66 -10.25 6.98
CA TRP A 111 -4.31 -11.12 6.01
C TRP A 111 -4.07 -12.61 6.28
N ASN A 112 -2.93 -12.98 6.89
CA ASN A 112 -2.69 -14.33 7.38
C ASN A 112 -3.59 -14.65 8.59
N GLU A 113 -3.82 -13.69 9.50
CA GLU A 113 -4.75 -13.86 10.62
C GLU A 113 -6.19 -14.08 10.12
N ILE A 114 -6.64 -13.29 9.14
CA ILE A 114 -7.95 -13.47 8.50
C ILE A 114 -8.05 -14.86 7.84
N ALA A 115 -6.97 -15.32 7.18
CA ALA A 115 -6.93 -16.63 6.56
C ALA A 115 -6.99 -17.77 7.58
N ALA A 116 -6.21 -17.68 8.67
CA ALA A 116 -6.20 -18.66 9.77
C ALA A 116 -7.57 -18.78 10.42
N GLN A 117 -8.17 -17.64 10.79
CA GLN A 117 -9.50 -17.60 11.39
C GLN A 117 -10.55 -18.23 10.46
N THR A 118 -10.49 -17.93 9.16
CA THR A 118 -11.44 -18.48 8.17
C THR A 118 -11.25 -19.98 8.00
N ALA A 119 -10.02 -20.46 7.91
CA ALA A 119 -9.69 -21.88 7.81
C ALA A 119 -10.22 -22.68 9.02
N GLU A 120 -10.02 -22.16 10.23
CA GLU A 120 -10.55 -22.75 11.46
C GLU A 120 -12.08 -22.81 11.45
N GLN A 121 -12.74 -21.70 11.08
CA GLN A 121 -14.21 -21.62 11.04
C GLN A 121 -14.83 -22.53 9.99
N THR A 122 -14.13 -22.77 8.88
CA THR A 122 -14.58 -23.65 7.78
C THR A 122 -14.12 -25.09 7.94
N ARG A 123 -13.37 -25.42 9.00
CA ARG A 123 -12.87 -26.77 9.31
C ARG A 123 -12.11 -27.41 8.15
N THR A 124 -11.22 -26.65 7.52
CA THR A 124 -10.33 -27.14 6.46
C THR A 124 -9.37 -28.22 6.95
N THR A 125 -8.87 -29.05 6.03
CA THR A 125 -7.87 -30.08 6.33
C THR A 125 -6.46 -29.46 6.44
N LEU A 126 -5.54 -30.16 7.09
CA LEU A 126 -4.12 -29.76 7.16
C LEU A 126 -3.52 -29.52 5.77
N LEU A 127 -3.78 -30.41 4.81
CA LEU A 127 -3.28 -30.27 3.44
C LEU A 127 -3.85 -29.02 2.75
N ASN A 128 -5.14 -28.73 2.93
CA ASN A 128 -5.76 -27.54 2.36
C ASN A 128 -5.21 -26.25 3.01
N ASN A 129 -4.93 -26.28 4.32
CA ASN A 129 -4.30 -25.16 5.02
C ASN A 129 -2.87 -24.92 4.54
N ALA A 130 -2.08 -25.97 4.37
CA ALA A 130 -0.73 -25.86 3.82
C ALA A 130 -0.74 -25.20 2.44
N ARG A 131 -1.64 -25.65 1.55
CA ARG A 131 -1.83 -25.04 0.22
C ARG A 131 -2.29 -23.58 0.29
N LEU A 132 -3.28 -23.27 1.12
CA LEU A 132 -3.78 -21.91 1.32
C LEU A 132 -2.67 -20.95 1.75
N PHE A 133 -1.93 -21.29 2.80
CA PHE A 133 -0.87 -20.41 3.32
C PHE A 133 0.32 -20.31 2.38
N ALA A 134 0.66 -21.37 1.66
CA ALA A 134 1.68 -21.31 0.61
C ALA A 134 1.26 -20.33 -0.50
N GLN A 135 0.05 -20.48 -1.06
CA GLN A 135 -0.45 -19.60 -2.13
C GLN A 135 -0.62 -18.15 -1.66
N LEU A 136 -1.14 -17.95 -0.45
CA LEU A 136 -1.35 -16.62 0.13
C LEU A 136 -0.01 -15.89 0.30
N ASN A 137 0.96 -16.52 0.95
CA ASN A 137 2.23 -15.87 1.22
C ASN A 137 3.08 -15.69 -0.04
N LEU A 138 3.00 -16.61 -1.01
CA LEU A 138 3.62 -16.44 -2.32
C LEU A 138 3.04 -15.23 -3.05
N ALA A 139 1.72 -15.10 -3.08
CA ALA A 139 1.04 -13.95 -3.68
C ALA A 139 1.36 -12.63 -2.96
N LEU A 140 1.48 -12.64 -1.63
CA LEU A 140 1.84 -11.46 -0.85
C LEU A 140 3.30 -11.02 -1.11
N VAL A 141 4.23 -11.96 -1.20
CA VAL A 141 5.64 -11.65 -1.53
C VAL A 141 5.75 -11.09 -2.95
N ASP A 142 5.17 -11.75 -3.95
CA ASP A 142 5.22 -11.26 -5.34
C ASP A 142 4.49 -9.91 -5.49
N ALA A 143 3.41 -9.69 -4.72
CA ALA A 143 2.72 -8.41 -4.66
C ALA A 143 3.61 -7.29 -4.09
N SER A 144 4.45 -7.61 -3.09
CA SER A 144 5.44 -6.66 -2.54
C SER A 144 6.45 -6.26 -3.62
N ILE A 145 7.02 -7.25 -4.33
CA ILE A 145 8.03 -7.03 -5.36
C ILE A 145 7.45 -6.13 -6.46
N ALA A 146 6.28 -6.48 -6.98
CA ALA A 146 5.63 -5.71 -8.04
C ALA A 146 5.24 -4.29 -7.59
N ALA A 147 4.77 -4.12 -6.35
CA ALA A 147 4.43 -2.80 -5.82
C ALA A 147 5.66 -1.91 -5.67
N TRP A 148 6.78 -2.43 -5.15
CA TRP A 148 8.01 -1.66 -5.00
C TRP A 148 8.65 -1.32 -6.35
N ASP A 149 8.69 -2.26 -7.30
CA ASP A 149 9.14 -1.99 -8.66
C ASP A 149 8.33 -0.85 -9.30
N THR A 150 7.01 -0.91 -9.17
CA THR A 150 6.10 0.15 -9.65
C THR A 150 6.37 1.49 -8.96
N LYS A 151 6.58 1.50 -7.64
CA LYS A 151 6.88 2.71 -6.87
C LYS A 151 8.13 3.42 -7.34
N TYR A 152 9.21 2.68 -7.56
CA TYR A 152 10.49 3.26 -7.94
C TYR A 152 10.60 3.53 -9.45
N THR A 153 9.72 2.95 -10.25
CA THR A 153 9.51 3.32 -11.65
C THR A 153 8.85 4.70 -11.78
N TYR A 154 7.75 4.95 -11.06
CA TYR A 154 6.98 6.20 -11.23
C TYR A 154 7.34 7.33 -10.28
N ARG A 155 7.89 7.02 -9.09
CA ARG A 155 8.37 7.99 -8.08
C ARG A 155 7.40 9.13 -7.77
N SER A 156 6.09 8.83 -7.75
CA SER A 156 5.05 9.83 -7.51
C SER A 156 5.12 10.42 -6.10
N TRP A 157 4.88 11.73 -5.98
CA TRP A 157 4.81 12.44 -4.71
C TRP A 157 3.74 11.87 -3.78
N ARG A 158 4.06 11.84 -2.48
CA ARG A 158 3.06 11.59 -1.44
C ARG A 158 2.06 12.74 -1.34
N PRO A 159 0.83 12.50 -0.86
CA PRO A 159 -0.15 13.56 -0.70
C PRO A 159 0.33 14.75 0.14
N VAL A 160 1.09 14.53 1.22
CA VAL A 160 1.65 15.62 2.03
C VAL A 160 2.51 16.57 1.20
N THR A 161 3.41 16.06 0.36
CA THR A 161 4.24 16.87 -0.53
C THR A 161 3.41 17.54 -1.61
N ALA A 162 2.53 16.77 -2.26
CA ALA A 162 1.69 17.28 -3.33
C ALA A 162 0.72 18.38 -2.87
N ILE A 163 0.14 18.28 -1.68
CA ILE A 163 -0.77 19.29 -1.10
C ILE A 163 0.01 20.54 -0.71
N ARG A 164 1.16 20.40 -0.05
CA ARG A 164 1.97 21.56 0.39
C ARG A 164 2.55 22.32 -0.80
N LEU A 165 2.90 21.62 -1.87
CA LEU A 165 3.50 22.18 -3.08
C LEU A 165 2.51 22.34 -4.25
N ALA A 166 1.20 22.26 -4.01
CA ALA A 166 0.20 22.38 -5.07
C ALA A 166 0.25 23.74 -5.83
N GLY A 167 0.93 24.75 -5.28
CA GLY A 167 1.16 26.02 -6.00
C GLY A 167 2.15 25.90 -7.17
N SER A 168 2.93 24.82 -7.24
CA SER A 168 3.97 24.60 -8.27
C SER A 168 3.74 23.32 -9.10
N ASP A 169 2.57 22.68 -8.96
CA ASP A 169 2.22 21.46 -9.71
C ASP A 169 1.67 21.75 -11.13
N GLY A 170 1.43 23.03 -11.46
CA GLY A 170 0.89 23.47 -12.74
C GLY A 170 -0.61 23.22 -12.93
N ASN A 171 -1.37 23.00 -11.85
CA ASN A 171 -2.80 22.68 -11.91
C ASN A 171 -3.65 23.75 -11.21
N ALA A 172 -4.43 24.53 -11.98
CA ALA A 172 -5.30 25.58 -11.42
C ALA A 172 -6.42 25.07 -10.50
N ALA A 173 -6.72 23.77 -10.50
CA ALA A 173 -7.73 23.14 -9.64
C ALA A 173 -7.17 22.60 -8.31
N THR A 174 -5.87 22.75 -8.06
CA THR A 174 -5.25 22.46 -6.76
C THR A 174 -4.93 23.77 -6.05
N ARG A 175 -4.83 23.70 -4.72
CA ARG A 175 -4.42 24.84 -3.88
C ARG A 175 -3.51 24.34 -2.77
N ALA A 176 -2.38 25.04 -2.61
CA ALA A 176 -1.40 24.75 -1.59
C ALA A 176 -1.96 24.97 -0.19
N VAL A 177 -1.61 24.07 0.73
CA VAL A 177 -1.83 24.21 2.17
C VAL A 177 -0.51 23.84 2.86
N PRO A 178 0.39 24.81 3.10
CA PRO A 178 1.78 24.55 3.48
C PRO A 178 1.98 23.76 4.78
N ASP A 179 1.05 23.89 5.71
CA ASP A 179 1.04 23.27 7.03
C ASP A 179 0.22 21.97 7.08
N TRP A 180 -0.39 21.54 5.96
CA TRP A 180 -1.21 20.33 5.91
C TRP A 180 -0.43 19.09 6.40
N GLN A 181 -1.01 18.32 7.31
CA GLN A 181 -0.44 17.08 7.82
C GLN A 181 -1.40 15.92 7.61
N SER A 182 -0.87 14.76 7.22
CA SER A 182 -1.64 13.53 7.11
C SER A 182 -2.04 12.99 8.48
N PHE A 183 -3.18 12.34 8.57
CA PHE A 183 -3.68 11.73 9.80
C PHE A 183 -2.85 10.54 10.26
N LEU A 184 -2.40 9.72 9.31
CA LEU A 184 -1.39 8.70 9.55
C LEU A 184 -0.03 9.26 9.18
N GLU A 185 1.02 8.78 9.85
CA GLU A 185 2.38 9.08 9.45
C GLU A 185 2.62 8.62 8.00
N THR A 186 3.21 9.50 7.19
CA THR A 186 3.49 9.21 5.78
C THR A 186 4.72 8.30 5.66
N PRO A 187 4.59 7.07 5.13
CA PRO A 187 5.74 6.16 5.03
C PRO A 187 6.77 6.64 3.99
N ALA A 188 8.06 6.41 4.26
CA ALA A 188 9.21 6.87 3.48
C ALA A 188 9.45 6.10 2.15
N HIS A 189 8.45 6.05 1.29
CA HIS A 189 8.54 5.51 -0.08
C HIS A 189 7.53 6.21 -1.00
N PRO A 190 7.67 6.12 -2.35
CA PRO A 190 6.75 6.77 -3.29
C PRO A 190 5.27 6.37 -3.14
N ASP A 191 4.36 7.22 -3.63
CA ASP A 191 2.91 7.04 -3.54
C ASP A 191 2.40 5.86 -4.37
N TYR A 192 2.67 5.89 -5.68
CA TYR A 192 2.01 5.03 -6.66
C TYR A 192 2.78 3.72 -6.91
N VAL A 193 2.23 2.53 -6.71
CA VAL A 193 0.87 2.19 -6.22
C VAL A 193 0.81 2.04 -4.69
N SER A 194 -0.38 2.02 -4.10
CA SER A 194 -0.54 1.72 -2.67
C SER A 194 -0.16 0.26 -2.37
N ALA A 195 0.82 0.06 -1.47
CA ALA A 195 1.27 -1.28 -1.08
C ALA A 195 0.15 -2.03 -0.32
N HIS A 196 -0.47 -1.40 0.68
CA HIS A 196 -1.65 -1.93 1.38
C HIS A 196 -2.74 -2.38 0.42
N SER A 197 -3.05 -1.59 -0.60
CA SER A 197 -4.07 -1.94 -1.59
C SER A 197 -3.63 -3.13 -2.46
N THR A 198 -2.33 -3.25 -2.73
CA THR A 198 -1.77 -4.37 -3.51
C THR A 198 -1.81 -5.66 -2.70
N PHE A 199 -1.37 -5.65 -1.45
CA PHE A 199 -1.49 -6.79 -0.54
C PHE A 199 -2.95 -7.22 -0.34
N ALA A 200 -3.84 -6.26 -0.10
CA ALA A 200 -5.26 -6.52 0.06
C ALA A 200 -5.89 -7.14 -1.20
N GLY A 201 -5.55 -6.62 -2.38
CA GLY A 201 -6.00 -7.18 -3.65
C GLY A 201 -5.52 -8.61 -3.87
N ALA A 202 -4.25 -8.90 -3.55
CA ALA A 202 -3.68 -10.24 -3.67
C ALA A 202 -4.32 -11.22 -2.68
N ALA A 203 -4.34 -10.87 -1.40
CA ALA A 203 -4.90 -11.72 -0.35
C ALA A 203 -6.39 -11.99 -0.56
N ALA A 204 -7.19 -10.96 -0.86
CA ALA A 204 -8.61 -11.16 -1.13
C ALA A 204 -8.86 -12.07 -2.34
N THR A 205 -7.99 -12.03 -3.35
CA THR A 205 -8.10 -12.90 -4.53
C THR A 205 -7.82 -14.36 -4.16
N VAL A 206 -6.74 -14.64 -3.40
CA VAL A 206 -6.42 -16.00 -2.94
C VAL A 206 -7.50 -16.55 -2.01
N LEU A 207 -7.96 -15.75 -1.05
CA LEU A 207 -8.99 -16.17 -0.10
C LEU A 207 -10.34 -16.40 -0.79
N THR A 208 -10.72 -15.54 -1.75
CA THR A 208 -11.93 -15.75 -2.55
C THR A 208 -11.81 -16.99 -3.43
N ARG A 209 -10.62 -17.30 -3.98
CA ARG A 209 -10.40 -18.53 -4.75
C ARG A 209 -10.57 -19.78 -3.88
N THR A 210 -10.15 -19.71 -2.61
CA THR A 210 -10.18 -20.85 -1.68
C THR A 210 -11.56 -21.05 -1.05
N PHE A 211 -12.19 -19.99 -0.59
CA PHE A 211 -13.41 -20.04 0.23
C PHE A 211 -14.67 -19.53 -0.48
N GLY A 212 -14.54 -19.01 -1.70
CA GLY A 212 -15.64 -18.35 -2.40
C GLY A 212 -16.06 -17.04 -1.74
N SER A 213 -17.34 -16.69 -1.88
CA SER A 213 -17.92 -15.56 -1.16
C SER A 213 -18.15 -15.95 0.30
N TYR A 214 -17.35 -15.39 1.21
CA TYR A 214 -17.38 -15.74 2.63
C TYR A 214 -17.57 -14.50 3.52
N ARG A 215 -18.50 -14.58 4.47
CA ARG A 215 -18.74 -13.54 5.47
C ARG A 215 -17.87 -13.79 6.69
N PHE A 216 -17.16 -12.77 7.14
CA PHE A 216 -16.26 -12.90 8.28
C PHE A 216 -16.19 -11.61 9.09
N THR A 217 -15.62 -11.73 10.29
CA THR A 217 -15.32 -10.59 11.16
C THR A 217 -13.82 -10.59 11.43
N ALA A 218 -13.15 -9.48 11.12
CA ALA A 218 -11.74 -9.27 11.41
C ALA A 218 -11.55 -8.43 12.68
N THR A 219 -10.42 -8.64 13.34
CA THR A 219 -9.88 -7.83 14.44
C THR A 219 -8.63 -7.10 13.97
N SER A 220 -8.16 -6.11 14.74
CA SER A 220 -6.93 -5.38 14.46
C SER A 220 -6.10 -5.27 15.73
N PHE A 221 -4.84 -5.69 15.67
CA PHE A 221 -3.90 -5.51 16.78
C PHE A 221 -3.68 -4.02 17.11
N ASP A 222 -3.57 -3.16 16.08
CA ASP A 222 -3.44 -1.71 16.24
C ASP A 222 -4.67 -1.05 16.87
N LEU A 223 -5.78 -1.79 16.99
CA LEU A 223 -7.03 -1.27 17.51
C LEU A 223 -7.80 -2.33 18.30
N PRO A 224 -7.26 -2.75 19.47
CA PRO A 224 -7.85 -3.81 20.29
C PRO A 224 -9.30 -3.50 20.66
N GLY A 225 -10.12 -4.55 20.74
CA GLY A 225 -11.55 -4.44 21.05
C GLY A 225 -12.44 -3.99 19.89
N ILE A 226 -11.87 -3.47 18.79
CA ILE A 226 -12.65 -3.13 17.59
C ILE A 226 -12.70 -4.32 16.64
N ARG A 227 -13.93 -4.67 16.24
CA ARG A 227 -14.23 -5.72 15.28
C ARG A 227 -14.89 -5.12 14.04
N ARG A 228 -14.57 -5.65 12.86
CA ARG A 228 -15.17 -5.23 11.59
C ARG A 228 -15.67 -6.43 10.82
N SER A 229 -16.94 -6.42 10.42
CA SER A 229 -17.57 -7.52 9.68
C SER A 229 -17.71 -7.17 8.22
N PHE A 230 -17.44 -8.15 7.35
CA PHE A 230 -17.45 -8.02 5.91
C PHE A 230 -18.28 -9.12 5.26
N GLN A 231 -18.91 -8.80 4.14
CA GLN A 231 -19.66 -9.72 3.29
C GLN A 231 -18.76 -10.59 2.41
N SER A 232 -17.55 -10.11 2.14
CA SER A 232 -16.57 -10.79 1.30
C SER A 232 -15.15 -10.26 1.57
N PHE A 233 -14.14 -11.02 1.18
CA PHE A 233 -12.75 -10.54 1.22
C PHE A 233 -12.53 -9.33 0.31
N GLY A 234 -13.26 -9.23 -0.80
CA GLY A 234 -13.22 -8.08 -1.70
C GLY A 234 -13.74 -6.79 -1.06
N GLU A 235 -14.76 -6.88 -0.20
CA GLU A 235 -15.23 -5.75 0.59
C GLU A 235 -14.17 -5.30 1.60
N ALA A 236 -13.57 -6.25 2.33
CA ALA A 236 -12.49 -5.96 3.26
C ALA A 236 -11.29 -5.31 2.55
N ALA A 237 -10.90 -5.80 1.37
CA ALA A 237 -9.83 -5.20 0.57
C ALA A 237 -10.17 -3.78 0.09
N THR A 238 -11.44 -3.53 -0.25
CA THR A 238 -11.91 -2.19 -0.61
C THR A 238 -11.81 -1.23 0.56
N GLU A 239 -12.23 -1.66 1.75
CA GLU A 239 -12.12 -0.85 2.96
C GLU A 239 -10.67 -0.60 3.36
N ALA A 240 -9.82 -1.64 3.30
CA ALA A 240 -8.39 -1.53 3.54
C ALA A 240 -7.71 -0.54 2.58
N GLY A 241 -8.11 -0.52 1.31
CA GLY A 241 -7.66 0.49 0.35
C GLY A 241 -8.13 1.91 0.72
N MET A 242 -9.40 2.07 1.09
CA MET A 242 -9.96 3.36 1.51
C MET A 242 -9.33 3.91 2.79
N SER A 243 -8.87 3.03 3.69
CA SER A 243 -8.15 3.42 4.91
C SER A 243 -6.97 4.36 4.62
N ARG A 244 -6.29 4.19 3.47
CA ARG A 244 -5.13 4.98 3.09
C ARG A 244 -5.49 6.38 2.60
N ILE A 245 -6.71 6.55 2.10
CA ILE A 245 -7.28 7.85 1.75
C ILE A 245 -7.66 8.60 3.02
N TYR A 246 -8.37 7.93 3.93
CA TYR A 246 -8.74 8.49 5.24
C TYR A 246 -7.52 8.82 6.10
N GLY A 247 -6.44 8.05 5.95
CA GLY A 247 -5.16 8.31 6.59
C GLY A 247 -4.33 9.42 5.95
N GLY A 248 -4.71 9.95 4.78
CA GLY A 248 -3.99 11.06 4.14
C GLY A 248 -2.72 10.68 3.39
N ILE A 249 -2.50 9.40 3.08
CA ILE A 249 -1.19 8.91 2.66
C ILE A 249 -1.15 8.25 1.28
N HIS A 250 -2.32 8.03 0.65
CA HIS A 250 -2.42 7.59 -0.74
C HIS A 250 -3.51 8.31 -1.52
N THR A 251 -3.33 8.41 -2.84
CA THR A 251 -4.38 8.85 -3.79
C THR A 251 -5.29 7.70 -4.22
N MET A 252 -6.49 8.01 -4.72
CA MET A 252 -7.41 6.98 -5.23
C MET A 252 -6.87 6.23 -6.45
N SER A 253 -6.03 6.86 -7.29
CA SER A 253 -5.37 6.15 -8.38
C SER A 253 -4.37 5.13 -7.85
N ALA A 254 -3.53 5.51 -6.88
CA ALA A 254 -2.61 4.59 -6.24
C ALA A 254 -3.33 3.41 -5.56
N ASN A 255 -4.47 3.69 -4.90
CA ASN A 255 -5.31 2.66 -4.30
C ASN A 255 -5.89 1.69 -5.36
N ARG A 256 -6.63 2.21 -6.34
CA ARG A 256 -7.28 1.40 -7.38
C ARG A 256 -6.28 0.60 -8.22
N ALA A 257 -5.13 1.18 -8.52
CA ALA A 257 -4.08 0.48 -9.25
C ALA A 257 -3.39 -0.59 -8.40
N GLY A 258 -3.18 -0.34 -7.11
CA GLY A 258 -2.68 -1.34 -6.18
C GLY A 258 -3.58 -2.56 -6.10
N VAL A 259 -4.90 -2.37 -5.88
CA VAL A 259 -5.86 -3.51 -5.86
C VAL A 259 -5.81 -4.31 -7.16
N ARG A 260 -5.74 -3.64 -8.32
CA ARG A 260 -5.63 -4.32 -9.61
C ARG A 260 -4.33 -5.11 -9.74
N LEU A 261 -3.20 -4.51 -9.36
CA LEU A 261 -1.89 -5.16 -9.38
C LEU A 261 -1.90 -6.43 -8.52
N GLY A 262 -2.36 -6.31 -7.27
CA GLY A 262 -2.46 -7.43 -6.34
C GLY A 262 -3.31 -8.58 -6.87
N ARG A 263 -4.47 -8.26 -7.44
CA ARG A 263 -5.35 -9.26 -8.08
C ARG A 263 -4.66 -9.97 -9.25
N GLN A 264 -3.94 -9.23 -10.11
CA GLN A 264 -3.24 -9.82 -11.24
C GLN A 264 -2.08 -10.71 -10.81
N VAL A 265 -1.31 -10.28 -9.80
CA VAL A 265 -0.25 -11.09 -9.19
C VAL A 265 -0.82 -12.37 -8.59
N ALA A 266 -1.88 -12.28 -7.79
CA ALA A 266 -2.51 -13.46 -7.20
C ALA A 266 -3.05 -14.43 -8.26
N ASN A 267 -3.69 -13.91 -9.32
CA ASN A 267 -4.15 -14.76 -10.42
C ASN A 267 -2.99 -15.46 -11.13
N TYR A 268 -1.86 -14.79 -11.32
CA TYR A 268 -0.66 -15.39 -11.89
C TYR A 268 -0.10 -16.50 -10.99
N VAL A 269 0.03 -16.24 -9.68
CA VAL A 269 0.47 -17.24 -8.70
C VAL A 269 -0.47 -18.47 -8.68
N LEU A 270 -1.77 -18.25 -8.76
CA LEU A 270 -2.78 -19.32 -8.75
C LEU A 270 -2.90 -20.07 -10.09
N GLN A 271 -2.30 -19.57 -11.16
CA GLN A 271 -2.26 -20.23 -12.47
C GLN A 271 -1.10 -21.22 -12.60
N VAL A 272 -0.07 -21.14 -11.75
CA VAL A 272 1.01 -22.12 -11.71
C VAL A 272 0.40 -23.44 -11.23
N ARG A 273 0.03 -24.29 -12.19
CA ARG A 273 -0.45 -25.65 -11.95
C ARG A 273 0.76 -26.52 -11.62
N GLU A 274 0.63 -27.31 -10.54
CA GLU A 274 1.45 -28.52 -10.34
C GLU A 274 1.31 -29.47 -11.54
#